data_AF-F6I3D5-F1
#
_entry.id   AF-F6I3D5-F1
#
_cell.length_a   1.000
_cell.length_b   1.000
_cell.length_c   1.000
_cell.angle_alpha   90.00
_cell.angle_beta   90.00
_cell.angle_gamma   90.00
#
_symmetry.space_group_name_H-M   'P 1'
#
loop_
_entity.id
_entity.type
_entity.pdbx_description
1 polymer ?
#
loop_
_entity_poly.entity_id
_entity_poly.type
_entity_poly.pdbx_seq_one_letter_code
_entity_poly.pdbx_strand_id
1 'polypeptide(L)' 'MGATGSKLEKALGEQFPEGERYFGLENFGNTCYCNSVLQDPSINSLKD' A
#
# COMPACT_ATOMS: atom_id res chain seq x y z
N MET A 1 22.86 13.56 1.51
CA MET A 1 21.79 12.62 1.93
C MET A 1 21.32 11.90 0.68
N GLY A 2 21.63 10.61 0.56
CA GLY A 2 21.43 9.84 -0.68
C GLY A 2 19.95 9.55 -0.93
N ALA A 3 19.50 9.77 -2.17
CA ALA A 3 18.14 9.49 -2.60
C ALA A 3 17.88 7.96 -2.62
N THR A 4 17.26 7.42 -1.56
CA THR A 4 16.80 6.03 -1.53
C THR A 4 15.28 5.96 -1.33
N GLY A 5 14.52 6.54 -2.28
CA GLY A 5 13.09 6.24 -2.41
C GLY A 5 12.87 4.83 -2.99
N SER A 6 11.80 4.18 -2.57
CA SER A 6 11.32 2.91 -3.11
C SER A 6 11.02 3.03 -4.61
N LYS A 7 10.92 1.89 -5.31
CA LYS A 7 10.53 1.90 -6.74
C LYS A 7 9.16 2.56 -6.96
N LEU A 8 8.24 2.38 -6.00
CA LEU A 8 6.90 2.98 -6.04
C LEU A 8 6.96 4.51 -5.91
N GLU A 9 7.67 5.02 -4.90
CA GLU A 9 7.85 6.47 -4.71
C GLU A 9 8.50 7.10 -5.94
N LYS A 10 9.50 6.44 -6.52
CA LYS A 10 10.14 6.90 -7.76
C LYS A 10 9.21 6.90 -8.97
N ALA A 11 8.26 5.96 -9.05
CA ALA A 11 7.32 5.86 -10.15
C ALA A 11 6.20 6.91 -10.07
N LEU A 12 5.76 7.25 -8.86
CA LEU A 12 4.71 8.25 -8.64
C LEU A 12 5.24 9.69 -8.56
N GLY A 13 6.48 9.90 -8.10
CA GLY A 13 7.09 11.23 -8.03
C GLY A 13 6.24 12.22 -7.22
N GLU A 14 5.89 13.35 -7.82
CA GLU A 14 5.05 14.40 -7.19
C GLU A 14 3.61 13.95 -6.93
N GLN A 15 3.14 12.88 -7.57
CA GLN A 15 1.81 12.31 -7.31
C GLN A 15 1.79 11.41 -6.08
N PHE A 16 2.95 11.13 -5.47
CA PHE A 16 3.01 10.33 -4.25
C PHE A 16 2.36 11.13 -3.10
N PRO A 17 1.27 10.63 -2.49
CA PRO A 17 0.57 11.39 -1.48
C PRO A 17 1.43 11.61 -0.23
N GLU A 18 1.46 12.85 0.25
CA GLU A 18 2.27 13.24 1.40
C GLU A 18 1.67 12.69 2.70
N GLY A 19 2.52 12.14 3.56
CA GLY A 19 2.10 11.58 4.85
C GLY A 19 1.51 10.17 4.78
N GLU A 20 1.26 9.63 3.59
CA GLU A 20 0.81 8.25 3.41
C GLU A 20 1.96 7.25 3.38
N ARG A 21 1.66 6.00 3.76
CA ARG A 21 2.62 4.89 3.74
C ARG A 21 2.01 3.68 3.08
N TYR A 22 2.68 3.16 2.07
CA TYR A 22 2.24 2.02 1.29
C TYR A 22 3.04 0.78 1.68
N PHE A 23 2.35 -0.27 2.11
CA PHE A 23 2.95 -1.54 2.54
C PHE A 23 2.34 -2.72 1.77
N GLY A 24 3.19 -3.66 1.35
CA GLY A 24 2.74 -4.96 0.85
C GLY A 24 2.44 -5.91 2.01
N LEU A 25 1.49 -6.82 1.82
CA LEU A 25 1.22 -7.92 2.75
C LEU A 25 1.83 -9.21 2.20
N GLU A 26 2.65 -9.87 3.02
CA GLU A 26 3.23 -11.16 2.67
C GLU A 26 2.15 -12.24 2.57
N ASN A 27 2.29 -13.15 1.60
CA ASN A 27 1.35 -14.26 1.40
C ASN A 27 1.88 -15.51 2.09
N PHE A 28 1.25 -15.92 3.19
CA PHE A 28 1.63 -17.08 3.99
C PHE A 28 0.88 -18.35 3.56
N GLY A 29 0.90 -18.65 2.25
CA GLY A 29 0.24 -19.82 1.69
C GLY A 29 -1.27 -19.64 1.59
N ASN A 30 -1.74 -19.38 0.36
CA ASN A 30 -3.15 -19.11 0.06
C ASN A 30 -3.76 -17.91 0.81
N THR A 31 -3.02 -17.07 1.53
CA THR A 31 -3.60 -15.93 2.28
C THR A 31 -3.84 -14.69 1.43
N CYS A 32 -3.59 -14.75 0.12
CA CYS A 32 -3.79 -13.60 -0.78
C CYS A 32 -5.24 -13.11 -0.81
N TYR A 33 -6.24 -14.00 -0.64
CA TYR A 33 -7.64 -13.59 -0.58
C TYR A 33 -7.92 -12.71 0.66
N CYS A 34 -7.29 -13.03 1.80
CA CYS A 34 -7.37 -12.16 2.98
C CYS A 34 -6.66 -10.83 2.70
N ASN A 35 -5.45 -10.88 2.14
CA ASN A 35 -4.65 -9.69 1.88
C ASN A 35 -5.35 -8.71 0.93
N SER A 36 -6.00 -9.21 -0.14
CA SER A 36 -6.73 -8.36 -1.09
C SER A 36 -7.95 -7.71 -0.45
N VAL A 37 -8.68 -8.45 0.42
CA VAL A 37 -9.81 -7.89 1.16
C VAL A 37 -9.34 -6.81 2.14
N LEU A 38 -8.23 -7.00 2.85
CA LEU A 38 -7.70 -6.02 3.82
C LEU A 38 -7.23 -4.70 3.19
N GLN A 39 -6.86 -4.73 1.90
CA GLN A 39 -6.44 -3.55 1.16
C GLN A 39 -7.56 -2.95 0.31
N ASP A 40 -8.76 -3.54 0.33
CA ASP A 40 -9.88 -3.04 -0.45
C ASP A 40 -10.38 -1.70 0.14
N PRO A 41 -10.43 -0.61 -0.65
CA PRO A 41 -10.78 0.71 -0.14
C PRO A 41 -12.23 0.80 0.37
N SER A 42 -13.13 -0.07 -0.10
CA SER A 42 -14.55 -0.07 0.31
C SER A 42 -14.74 -0.55 1.76
N ILE A 43 -13.85 -1.39 2.29
CA ILE A 43 -13.97 -1.90 3.67
C ILE A 43 -13.73 -0.81 4.70
N ASN A 44 -12.91 0.20 4.37
CA ASN A 44 -12.59 1.29 5.28
C ASN A 44 -13.79 2.23 5.43
N SER A 45 -14.63 2.33 4.40
CA SER A 45 -15.86 3.13 4.40
C SER A 45 -17.01 2.49 5.20
N LEU A 46 -16.84 1.27 5.71
CA LEU A 46 -17.82 0.57 6.58
C LEU A 46 -17.53 0.78 8.08
N LYS A 47 -16.48 1.54 8.41
CA LYS A 47 -16.14 1.87 9.80
C LYS A 47 -16.81 3.15 10.31
N ASP A 48 -17.65 3.76 9.49
CA ASP A 48 -18.48 4.93 9.80
C ASP A 48 -19.97 4.55 9.91
#